data_AF-A0A9D8RRI6-F1
#
_entry.id   AF-A0A9D8RRI6-F1
#
_cell.length_a   1.000
_cell.length_b   1.000
_cell.length_c   1.000
_cell.angle_alpha   90.00
_cell.angle_beta   90.00
_cell.angle_gamma   90.00
#
_symmetry.space_group_name_H-M   'P 1'
#
loop_
_entity.id
_entity.type
_entity.pdbx_description
1 polymer ?
#
loop_
_entity_poly.entity_id
_entity_poly.type
_entity_poly.pdbx_seq_one_letter_code
_entity_poly.pdbx_strand_id
1 'polypeptide(L)'
;MKQMKRFIALILVLSFSLCVLTSCESTEQRVNNKAYTYLNEKYKGIEFEINGYKQDTETSGKYTFDVTCLTTGLDFEIIMSSLVTSDNYYVVHANQKLRNELFDMMGASRELICVDDIQCFDYYLSDSGTYLFNEDVEVTSYMAADLKEIHRVKLVGIKDANDAAQCVYLFCDILKSKNVILDKVTFEFVLDDDKILFTTNTKTIEDTVNGTDSFSALEELFEMAETSVNFNNLFYKDPDSDAKVITYIHD
;
A
#
# COMPACT_ATOMS: atom_id res chain seq x y z
N MET A 1 63.00 34.56 -17.23
CA MET A 1 61.87 33.90 -17.95
C MET A 1 61.65 32.40 -17.63
N LYS A 2 62.65 31.60 -17.23
CA LYS A 2 62.46 30.16 -16.91
C LYS A 2 61.67 29.88 -15.62
N GLN A 3 61.81 30.73 -14.59
CA GLN A 3 61.14 30.57 -13.29
C GLN A 3 59.62 30.87 -13.37
N MET A 4 59.22 31.91 -14.12
CA MET A 4 57.82 32.30 -14.31
C MET A 4 56.98 31.25 -15.06
N LYS A 5 57.58 30.54 -16.03
CA LYS A 5 56.91 29.46 -16.78
C LYS A 5 56.62 28.22 -15.93
N ARG A 6 57.41 27.97 -14.86
CA ARG A 6 57.19 26.86 -13.93
C ARG A 6 56.03 27.12 -12.96
N PHE A 7 55.86 28.38 -12.53
CA PHE A 7 54.74 28.77 -11.66
C PHE A 7 53.38 28.75 -12.39
N ILE A 8 53.33 29.20 -13.66
CA ILE A 8 52.10 29.16 -14.46
C ILE A 8 51.67 27.72 -14.77
N ALA A 9 52.64 26.83 -15.03
CA ALA A 9 52.35 25.41 -15.25
C ALA A 9 51.85 24.71 -13.97
N LEU A 10 52.38 25.06 -12.80
CA LEU A 10 51.90 24.51 -11.52
C LEU A 10 50.46 24.94 -11.22
N ILE A 11 50.11 26.20 -11.50
CA ILE A 11 48.75 26.72 -11.29
C ILE A 11 47.75 26.06 -12.25
N LEU A 12 48.14 25.84 -13.51
CA LEU A 12 47.32 25.14 -14.50
C LEU A 12 47.12 23.66 -14.18
N VAL A 13 48.11 22.97 -13.63
CA VAL A 13 47.97 21.57 -13.21
C VAL A 13 47.08 21.48 -11.96
N LEU A 14 47.21 22.41 -11.00
CA LEU A 14 46.37 22.47 -9.80
C LEU A 14 44.90 22.78 -10.13
N SER A 15 44.63 23.69 -11.07
CA SER A 15 43.26 23.99 -11.51
C SER A 15 42.66 22.87 -12.38
N PHE A 16 43.46 22.17 -13.18
CA PHE A 16 43.00 20.99 -13.91
C PHE A 16 42.71 19.82 -12.96
N SER A 17 43.52 19.61 -11.91
CA SER A 17 43.24 18.59 -10.90
C SER A 17 42.03 18.92 -10.02
N LEU A 18 41.72 20.20 -9.78
CA LEU A 18 40.46 20.58 -9.10
C LEU A 18 39.24 20.37 -10.01
N CYS A 19 39.33 20.73 -11.30
CA CYS A 19 38.22 20.54 -12.25
C CYS A 19 37.94 19.06 -12.58
N VAL A 20 38.97 18.19 -12.55
CA VAL A 20 38.82 16.74 -12.80
C VAL A 20 38.22 16.02 -11.58
N LEU A 21 38.38 16.56 -10.37
CA LEU A 21 37.72 16.03 -9.17
C LEU A 21 36.24 16.46 -9.05
N THR A 22 35.81 17.48 -9.78
CA THR A 22 34.42 17.96 -9.78
C THR A 22 33.54 17.40 -10.91
N SER A 23 34.07 16.55 -11.80
CA SER A 23 33.35 16.11 -13.01
C SER A 23 33.05 14.61 -13.09
N CYS A 24 32.92 13.93 -11.95
CA CYS A 24 32.23 12.65 -11.89
C CYS A 24 31.20 12.73 -10.77
N GLU A 25 30.00 13.22 -11.09
CA GLU A 25 28.85 12.89 -10.26
C GLU A 25 28.85 11.36 -10.08
N SER A 26 28.82 10.90 -8.83
CA SER A 26 28.71 9.46 -8.57
C SER A 26 27.43 8.95 -9.24
N THR A 27 27.42 7.67 -9.63
CA THR A 27 26.21 7.07 -10.21
C THR A 27 25.02 7.24 -9.27
N GLU A 28 25.25 7.16 -7.97
CA GLU A 28 24.30 7.45 -6.89
C GLU A 28 23.77 8.89 -6.94
N GLN A 29 24.64 9.90 -7.02
CA GLN A 29 24.22 11.31 -7.15
C GLN A 29 23.37 11.52 -8.40
N ARG A 30 23.76 10.94 -9.53
CA ARG A 30 23.00 11.05 -10.79
C ARG A 30 21.62 10.40 -10.68
N VAL A 31 21.52 9.26 -10.00
CA VAL A 31 20.27 8.51 -9.81
C VAL A 31 19.34 9.26 -8.85
N ASN A 32 19.86 9.77 -7.73
CA ASN A 32 19.09 10.59 -6.78
C ASN A 32 18.63 11.91 -7.40
N ASN A 33 19.49 12.61 -8.17
CA ASN A 33 19.13 13.86 -8.84
C ASN A 33 17.94 13.70 -9.80
N LYS A 34 17.84 12.54 -10.47
CA LYS A 34 16.69 12.23 -11.33
C LYS A 34 15.39 12.09 -10.54
N ALA A 35 15.42 11.36 -9.42
CA ALA A 35 14.27 11.21 -8.55
C ALA A 35 13.84 12.56 -7.94
N TYR A 36 14.79 13.38 -7.48
CA TYR A 36 14.49 14.75 -7.01
C TYR A 36 13.89 15.63 -8.10
N THR A 37 14.39 15.56 -9.33
CA THR A 37 13.85 16.33 -10.45
C THR A 37 12.41 15.93 -10.73
N TYR A 38 12.14 14.62 -10.79
CA TYR A 38 10.79 14.09 -10.96
C TYR A 38 9.82 14.61 -9.87
N LEU A 39 10.21 14.49 -8.60
CA LEU A 39 9.40 14.96 -7.47
C LEU A 39 9.13 16.46 -7.53
N ASN A 40 10.15 17.27 -7.80
CA ASN A 40 10.01 18.73 -7.87
C ASN A 40 9.13 19.19 -9.04
N GLU A 41 9.16 18.47 -10.16
CA GLU A 41 8.31 18.75 -11.32
C GLU A 41 6.84 18.38 -11.05
N LYS A 42 6.61 17.21 -10.44
CA LYS A 42 5.26 16.67 -10.19
C LYS A 42 4.57 17.35 -8.99
N TYR A 43 5.31 17.59 -7.91
CA TYR A 43 4.79 18.05 -6.61
C TYR A 43 5.34 19.43 -6.22
N LYS A 44 4.93 20.46 -6.96
CA LYS A 44 5.44 21.82 -6.76
C LYS A 44 5.22 22.33 -5.34
N GLY A 45 6.32 22.70 -4.68
CA GLY A 45 6.29 23.30 -3.34
C GLY A 45 6.18 22.28 -2.20
N ILE A 46 6.32 20.99 -2.47
CA ILE A 46 6.43 19.94 -1.45
C ILE A 46 7.89 19.49 -1.37
N GLU A 47 8.40 19.33 -0.15
CA GLU A 47 9.77 18.90 0.11
C GLU A 47 9.83 17.40 0.41
N PHE A 48 10.86 16.74 -0.10
CA PHE A 48 11.05 15.30 -0.01
C PHE A 48 12.48 14.94 0.38
N GLU A 49 12.64 13.81 1.07
CA GLU A 49 13.91 13.19 1.41
C GLU A 49 13.98 11.80 0.77
N ILE A 50 15.05 11.52 0.01
CA ILE A 50 15.31 10.17 -0.52
C ILE A 50 16.15 9.43 0.52
N ASN A 51 15.56 8.39 1.10
CA ASN A 51 16.19 7.59 2.17
C ASN A 51 17.14 6.53 1.61
N GLY A 52 16.89 6.09 0.38
CA GLY A 52 17.70 5.08 -0.29
C GLY A 52 17.07 4.62 -1.59
N TYR A 53 17.78 3.75 -2.29
CA TYR A 53 17.23 3.04 -3.43
C TYR A 53 17.77 1.62 -3.52
N LYS A 54 16.99 0.75 -4.16
CA LYS A 54 17.39 -0.59 -4.58
C LYS A 54 17.36 -0.65 -6.10
N GLN A 55 18.36 -1.30 -6.69
CA GLN A 55 18.39 -1.58 -8.11
C GLN A 55 18.09 -3.05 -8.35
N ASP A 56 17.07 -3.34 -9.15
CA ASP A 56 16.86 -4.67 -9.70
C ASP A 56 17.77 -4.85 -10.93
N THR A 57 18.70 -5.79 -10.82
CA THR A 57 19.66 -6.11 -11.87
C THR A 57 19.12 -7.10 -12.91
N GLU A 58 18.04 -7.81 -12.61
CA GLU A 58 17.44 -8.82 -13.49
C GLU A 58 16.43 -8.19 -14.47
N THR A 59 15.72 -7.14 -14.05
CA THR A 59 14.74 -6.43 -14.88
C THR A 59 15.19 -5.01 -15.24
N SER A 60 15.71 -4.85 -16.45
CA SER A 60 15.92 -3.56 -17.18
C SER A 60 16.60 -2.40 -16.42
N GLY A 61 17.23 -2.66 -15.27
CA GLY A 61 17.79 -1.63 -14.39
C GLY A 61 16.73 -0.80 -13.67
N LYS A 62 15.61 -1.42 -13.25
CA LYS A 62 14.59 -0.78 -12.40
C LYS A 62 15.21 -0.33 -11.08
N TYR A 63 14.98 0.92 -10.71
CA TYR A 63 15.28 1.48 -9.40
C TYR A 63 13.97 1.64 -8.63
N THR A 64 13.98 1.21 -7.38
CA THR A 64 12.90 1.51 -6.42
C THR A 64 13.50 2.40 -5.35
N PHE A 65 12.97 3.61 -5.20
CA PHE A 65 13.42 4.60 -4.23
C PHE A 65 12.48 4.63 -3.04
N ASP A 66 13.06 4.68 -1.84
CA ASP A 66 12.34 4.93 -0.60
C ASP A 66 12.39 6.43 -0.32
N VAL A 67 11.24 7.08 -0.20
CA VAL A 67 11.13 8.54 -0.11
C VAL A 67 10.20 8.96 1.03
N THR A 68 10.57 9.98 1.78
CA THR A 68 9.71 10.61 2.79
C THR A 68 9.28 12.00 2.33
N CYS A 69 7.99 12.29 2.39
CA CYS A 69 7.48 13.66 2.26
C CYS A 69 7.69 14.39 3.59
N LEU A 70 8.48 15.47 3.60
CA LEU A 70 8.85 16.19 4.82
C LEU A 70 7.68 16.97 5.41
N THR A 71 6.71 17.38 4.59
CA THR A 71 5.53 18.13 5.06
C THR A 71 4.54 17.23 5.79
N THR A 72 4.32 16.01 5.30
CA THR A 72 3.33 15.08 5.87
C THR A 72 3.94 13.99 6.75
N GLY A 73 5.25 13.78 6.66
CA GLY A 73 5.96 12.67 7.32
C GLY A 73 5.64 11.30 6.71
N LEU A 74 5.08 11.26 5.49
CA LEU A 74 4.68 10.03 4.82
C LEU A 74 5.85 9.41 4.05
N ASP A 75 6.07 8.12 4.29
CA ASP A 75 6.98 7.29 3.50
C ASP A 75 6.25 6.68 2.30
N PHE A 76 6.86 6.74 1.13
CA PHE A 76 6.32 6.23 -0.12
C PHE A 76 7.44 5.79 -1.06
N GLU A 77 7.08 5.14 -2.16
CA GLU A 77 8.02 4.56 -3.12
C GLU A 77 7.93 5.23 -4.49
N ILE A 78 9.06 5.30 -5.18
CA ILE A 78 9.13 5.66 -6.61
C ILE A 78 9.77 4.50 -7.36
N ILE A 79 9.10 4.04 -8.41
CA ILE A 79 9.66 3.11 -9.38
C ILE A 79 10.16 3.93 -10.58
N MET A 80 11.45 3.80 -10.89
CA MET A 80 12.06 4.39 -12.09
C MET A 80 12.76 3.33 -12.92
N SER A 81 12.45 3.27 -14.21
CA SER A 81 13.17 2.48 -15.20
C SER A 81 13.41 3.32 -16.46
N SER A 82 14.00 2.73 -17.49
CA SER A 82 14.14 3.40 -18.79
C SER A 82 12.79 3.65 -19.50
N LEU A 83 11.73 2.93 -19.10
CA LEU A 83 10.42 2.95 -19.77
C LEU A 83 9.33 3.65 -18.96
N VAL A 84 9.47 3.65 -17.63
CA VAL A 84 8.42 4.04 -16.69
C VAL A 84 9.02 4.81 -15.54
N THR A 85 8.33 5.86 -15.10
CA THR A 85 8.53 6.49 -13.79
C THR A 85 7.16 6.64 -13.15
N SER A 86 6.98 6.08 -11.97
CA SER A 86 5.72 6.08 -11.24
C SER A 86 5.97 6.13 -9.74
N ASP A 87 5.07 6.75 -8.97
CA ASP A 87 5.13 6.80 -7.51
C ASP A 87 3.75 6.55 -6.89
N ASN A 88 3.72 6.12 -5.63
CA ASN A 88 2.47 5.90 -4.88
C ASN A 88 2.14 6.99 -3.86
N TYR A 89 2.75 8.17 -3.91
CA TYR A 89 2.59 9.21 -2.88
C TYR A 89 1.12 9.57 -2.64
N TYR A 90 0.36 9.80 -3.71
CA TYR A 90 -1.06 10.18 -3.59
C TYR A 90 -1.92 9.06 -3.01
N VAL A 91 -1.66 7.80 -3.39
CA VAL A 91 -2.38 6.65 -2.83
C VAL A 91 -2.05 6.43 -1.37
N VAL A 92 -0.76 6.51 -1.00
CA VAL A 92 -0.32 6.44 0.40
C VAL A 92 -1.00 7.51 1.23
N HIS A 93 -1.02 8.75 0.73
CA HIS A 93 -1.64 9.86 1.42
C HIS A 93 -3.16 9.71 1.55
N ALA A 94 -3.86 9.30 0.48
CA ALA A 94 -5.29 9.03 0.53
C ALA A 94 -5.64 7.89 1.49
N ASN A 95 -4.87 6.79 1.46
CA ASN A 95 -5.02 5.67 2.38
C ASN A 95 -4.80 6.10 3.83
N GLN A 96 -3.77 6.88 4.13
CA GLN A 96 -3.54 7.38 5.49
C GLN A 96 -4.70 8.26 5.98
N LYS A 97 -5.15 9.20 5.14
CA LYS A 97 -6.27 10.10 5.47
C LYS A 97 -7.54 9.31 5.78
N LEU A 98 -7.96 8.42 4.87
CA LEU A 98 -9.18 7.64 5.01
C LEU A 98 -9.09 6.63 6.16
N ARG A 99 -7.93 6.01 6.37
CA ARG A 99 -7.67 5.13 7.51
C ARG A 99 -7.87 5.88 8.84
N ASN A 100 -7.33 7.09 8.96
CA ASN A 100 -7.52 7.90 10.16
C ASN A 100 -9.01 8.22 10.37
N GLU A 101 -9.73 8.64 9.33
CA GLU A 101 -11.18 8.89 9.41
C GLU A 101 -11.97 7.63 9.81
N LEU A 102 -11.64 6.47 9.24
CA LEU A 102 -12.29 5.20 9.57
C LEU A 102 -11.96 4.75 11.00
N PHE A 103 -10.72 4.92 11.46
CA PHE A 103 -10.34 4.65 12.84
C PHE A 103 -11.05 5.58 13.82
N ASP A 104 -11.22 6.85 13.49
CA ASP A 104 -12.00 7.80 14.30
C ASP A 104 -13.47 7.38 14.36
N MET A 105 -14.04 6.87 13.27
CA MET A 105 -15.41 6.32 13.24
C MET A 105 -15.56 5.09 14.16
N MET A 106 -14.57 4.20 14.19
CA MET A 106 -14.56 3.00 15.03
C MET A 106 -14.30 3.33 16.51
N GLY A 107 -13.50 4.36 16.78
CA GLY A 107 -13.15 4.79 18.13
C GLY A 107 -12.61 3.65 18.99
N ALA A 108 -13.09 3.56 20.23
CA ALA A 108 -12.66 2.54 21.18
C ALA A 108 -13.04 1.10 20.79
N SER A 109 -13.97 0.92 19.85
CA SER A 109 -14.37 -0.42 19.38
C SER A 109 -13.30 -1.08 18.53
N ARG A 110 -12.25 -0.36 18.10
CA ARG A 110 -11.20 -0.88 17.21
C ARG A 110 -10.53 -2.15 17.75
N GLU A 111 -10.23 -2.20 19.05
CA GLU A 111 -9.64 -3.39 19.67
C GLU A 111 -10.61 -4.57 19.70
N LEU A 112 -11.91 -4.30 19.87
CA LEU A 112 -12.97 -5.32 19.89
C LEU A 112 -13.22 -5.93 18.51
N ILE A 113 -12.97 -5.17 17.44
CA ILE A 113 -13.15 -5.62 16.05
C ILE A 113 -11.85 -6.07 15.40
N CYS A 114 -10.76 -6.20 16.17
CA CYS A 114 -9.54 -6.88 15.76
C CYS A 114 -8.79 -6.17 14.61
N VAL A 115 -9.09 -4.89 14.32
CA VAL A 115 -8.52 -4.16 13.18
C VAL A 115 -7.14 -3.61 13.51
N ASP A 116 -6.13 -4.09 12.77
CA ASP A 116 -4.76 -3.60 12.79
C ASP A 116 -4.55 -2.46 11.80
N ASP A 117 -4.93 -2.69 10.54
CA ASP A 117 -4.72 -1.75 9.45
C ASP A 117 -5.88 -1.73 8.43
N ILE A 118 -6.04 -0.60 7.74
CA ILE A 118 -6.99 -0.42 6.65
C ILE A 118 -6.30 0.24 5.46
N GLN A 119 -6.53 -0.34 4.30
CA GLN A 119 -6.11 0.17 3.00
C GLN A 119 -7.35 0.29 2.11
N CYS A 120 -7.74 1.53 1.80
CA CYS A 120 -8.93 1.79 0.98
C CYS A 120 -8.64 1.55 -0.50
N PHE A 121 -7.45 1.94 -0.97
CA PHE A 121 -7.02 1.83 -2.36
C PHE A 121 -5.79 0.92 -2.49
N ASP A 122 -5.78 0.10 -3.54
CA ASP A 122 -4.57 -0.64 -3.93
C ASP A 122 -3.45 0.34 -4.32
N TYR A 123 -2.22 0.03 -3.90
CA TYR A 123 -1.03 0.81 -4.26
C TYR A 123 -0.67 0.65 -5.73
N TYR A 124 -0.94 -0.52 -6.31
CA TYR A 124 -0.56 -0.82 -7.68
C TYR A 124 -1.74 -0.69 -8.64
N LEU A 125 -1.44 -0.35 -9.89
CA LEU A 125 -2.44 -0.37 -10.95
C LEU A 125 -2.79 -1.83 -11.26
N SER A 126 -4.09 -2.13 -11.38
CA SER A 126 -4.58 -3.45 -11.80
C SER A 126 -3.85 -3.94 -13.06
N ASP A 127 -3.48 -5.22 -13.09
CA ASP A 127 -2.78 -5.88 -14.21
C ASP A 127 -1.34 -5.39 -14.49
N SER A 128 -0.80 -4.46 -13.68
CA SER A 128 0.58 -3.97 -13.84
C SER A 128 1.62 -4.74 -13.00
N GLY A 129 1.17 -5.65 -12.12
CA GLY A 129 2.01 -6.25 -11.09
C GLY A 129 2.61 -5.17 -10.18
N THR A 130 3.88 -5.33 -9.78
CA THR A 130 4.59 -4.38 -8.91
C THR A 130 5.37 -3.31 -9.70
N TYR A 131 4.92 -2.95 -10.91
CA TYR A 131 5.68 -2.09 -11.84
C TYR A 131 5.09 -0.69 -12.03
N LEU A 132 3.79 -0.50 -11.79
CA LEU A 132 3.13 0.79 -11.87
C LEU A 132 2.28 0.99 -10.63
N PHE A 133 2.43 2.15 -10.01
CA PHE A 133 1.55 2.54 -8.93
C PHE A 133 0.25 3.11 -9.50
N ASN A 134 -0.81 3.00 -8.71
CA ASN A 134 -2.07 3.66 -9.01
C ASN A 134 -1.88 5.16 -8.78
N GLU A 135 -2.03 5.98 -9.82
CA GLU A 135 -1.82 7.44 -9.73
C GLU A 135 -3.12 8.24 -9.86
N ASP A 136 -4.26 7.56 -10.09
CA ASP A 136 -5.56 8.18 -10.37
C ASP A 136 -6.34 8.56 -9.09
N VAL A 137 -5.67 8.62 -7.94
CA VAL A 137 -6.29 8.92 -6.64
C VAL A 137 -6.06 10.38 -6.26
N GLU A 138 -7.10 11.21 -6.38
CA GLU A 138 -7.04 12.62 -5.97
C GLU A 138 -7.35 12.77 -4.45
N VAL A 139 -6.33 13.02 -3.63
CA VAL A 139 -6.41 12.99 -2.15
C VAL A 139 -7.51 13.91 -1.55
N THR A 140 -7.79 15.03 -2.20
CA THR A 140 -8.77 16.03 -1.71
C THR A 140 -10.22 15.65 -1.96
N SER A 141 -10.51 14.66 -2.80
CA SER A 141 -11.89 14.32 -3.18
C SER A 141 -12.53 13.24 -2.33
N TYR A 142 -11.76 12.48 -1.54
CA TYR A 142 -12.30 11.35 -0.78
C TYR A 142 -12.60 11.69 0.68
N MET A 143 -13.80 11.29 1.12
CA MET A 143 -14.24 11.25 2.51
C MET A 143 -14.64 9.81 2.84
N ALA A 144 -14.35 9.36 4.07
CA ALA A 144 -14.70 7.99 4.48
C ALA A 144 -16.21 7.71 4.40
N ALA A 145 -17.04 8.74 4.56
CA ALA A 145 -18.49 8.66 4.43
C ALA A 145 -18.96 8.22 3.02
N ASP A 146 -18.18 8.51 1.98
CA ASP A 146 -18.54 8.24 0.58
C ASP A 146 -17.93 6.93 0.06
N LEU A 147 -17.20 6.18 0.91
CA LEU A 147 -16.56 4.95 0.51
C LEU A 147 -17.59 3.87 0.15
N LYS A 148 -17.39 3.28 -1.02
CA LYS A 148 -18.10 2.09 -1.50
C LYS A 148 -17.25 0.84 -1.45
N GLU A 149 -15.95 0.99 -1.52
CA GLU A 149 -15.02 -0.13 -1.53
C GLU A 149 -13.87 0.09 -0.55
N ILE A 150 -13.45 -0.98 0.10
CA ILE A 150 -12.20 -1.03 0.87
C ILE A 150 -11.36 -2.17 0.31
N HIS A 151 -10.18 -1.84 -0.22
CA HIS A 151 -9.28 -2.82 -0.81
C HIS A 151 -8.86 -3.90 0.20
N ARG A 152 -8.46 -3.50 1.42
CA ARG A 152 -7.97 -4.43 2.45
C ARG A 152 -8.27 -3.92 3.88
N VAL A 153 -8.76 -4.81 4.72
CA VAL A 153 -8.85 -4.64 6.19
C VAL A 153 -8.05 -5.77 6.82
N LYS A 154 -6.96 -5.44 7.51
CA LYS A 154 -6.12 -6.42 8.19
C LYS A 154 -6.63 -6.64 9.61
N LEU A 155 -7.03 -7.87 9.90
CA LEU A 155 -7.42 -8.30 11.24
C LEU A 155 -6.27 -9.05 11.91
N VAL A 156 -6.09 -8.83 13.22
CA VAL A 156 -5.04 -9.46 14.03
C VAL A 156 -5.60 -10.01 15.32
N GLY A 157 -4.88 -10.98 15.91
CA GLY A 157 -5.32 -11.60 17.16
C GLY A 157 -6.52 -12.53 17.01
N ILE A 158 -6.84 -12.94 15.78
CA ILE A 158 -7.84 -13.96 15.47
C ILE A 158 -7.35 -15.30 16.01
N LYS A 159 -8.17 -15.94 16.86
CA LYS A 159 -7.82 -17.24 17.47
C LYS A 159 -8.51 -18.41 16.81
N ASP A 160 -9.71 -18.18 16.29
CA ASP A 160 -10.57 -19.19 15.68
C ASP A 160 -11.54 -18.52 14.69
N ALA A 161 -12.28 -19.36 13.95
CA ALA A 161 -13.27 -18.95 12.98
C ALA A 161 -14.39 -18.07 13.59
N ASN A 162 -14.74 -18.31 14.85
CA ASN A 162 -15.78 -17.54 15.54
C ASN A 162 -15.31 -16.11 15.84
N ASP A 163 -14.09 -15.94 16.36
CA ASP A 163 -13.44 -14.63 16.53
C ASP A 163 -13.42 -13.89 15.19
N ALA A 164 -12.97 -14.53 14.09
CA ALA A 164 -12.95 -13.92 12.77
C ALA A 164 -14.35 -13.43 12.31
N ALA A 165 -15.38 -14.26 12.47
CA ALA A 165 -16.76 -13.94 12.13
C ALA A 165 -17.29 -12.74 12.93
N GLN A 166 -17.01 -12.68 14.23
CA GLN A 166 -17.38 -11.55 15.07
C GLN A 166 -16.67 -10.26 14.64
N CYS A 167 -15.36 -10.28 14.40
CA CYS A 167 -14.59 -9.11 13.99
C CYS A 167 -15.11 -8.55 12.65
N VAL A 168 -15.36 -9.42 11.66
CA VAL A 168 -15.92 -9.07 10.33
C VAL A 168 -17.30 -8.43 10.48
N TYR A 169 -18.19 -9.05 11.25
CA TYR A 169 -19.54 -8.53 11.45
C TYR A 169 -19.51 -7.16 12.13
N LEU A 170 -18.80 -7.04 13.25
CA LEU A 170 -18.75 -5.80 14.02
C LEU A 170 -18.14 -4.66 13.21
N PHE A 171 -17.14 -4.94 12.36
CA PHE A 171 -16.61 -3.97 11.43
C PHE A 171 -17.71 -3.42 10.50
N CYS A 172 -18.44 -4.30 9.82
CA CYS A 172 -19.52 -3.92 8.92
C CYS A 172 -20.66 -3.20 9.64
N ASP A 173 -21.06 -3.66 10.83
CA ASP A 173 -22.13 -3.06 11.62
C ASP A 173 -21.76 -1.65 12.11
N ILE A 174 -20.53 -1.44 12.57
CA ILE A 174 -20.03 -0.12 12.96
C ILE A 174 -20.07 0.84 11.78
N LEU A 175 -19.52 0.46 10.62
CA LEU A 175 -19.52 1.33 9.44
C LEU A 175 -20.94 1.66 8.99
N LYS A 176 -21.83 0.66 8.97
CA LYS A 176 -23.24 0.86 8.68
C LYS A 176 -23.89 1.84 9.66
N SER A 177 -23.61 1.75 10.96
CA SER A 177 -24.12 2.69 11.97
C SER A 177 -23.68 4.15 11.73
N LYS A 178 -22.60 4.34 10.96
CA LYS A 178 -22.08 5.63 10.49
C LYS A 178 -22.56 6.01 9.08
N ASN A 179 -23.50 5.27 8.52
CA ASN A 179 -24.01 5.39 7.15
C ASN A 179 -22.96 5.10 6.05
N VAL A 180 -21.92 4.34 6.36
CA VAL A 180 -20.96 3.85 5.37
C VAL A 180 -21.39 2.46 4.93
N ILE A 181 -21.93 2.36 3.72
CA ILE A 181 -22.39 1.10 3.13
C ILE A 181 -21.43 0.72 2.01
N LEU A 182 -20.65 -0.34 2.28
CA LEU A 182 -19.67 -0.89 1.35
C LEU A 182 -20.32 -1.91 0.42
N ASP A 183 -20.10 -1.70 -0.87
CA ASP A 183 -20.43 -2.62 -1.97
C ASP A 183 -19.38 -3.72 -2.09
N LYS A 184 -18.16 -3.47 -1.59
CA LYS A 184 -17.06 -4.44 -1.55
C LYS A 184 -16.09 -4.16 -0.41
N VAL A 185 -15.66 -5.20 0.30
CA VAL A 185 -14.57 -5.13 1.28
C VAL A 185 -13.83 -6.45 1.31
N THR A 186 -12.50 -6.40 1.38
CA THR A 186 -11.67 -7.59 1.58
C THR A 186 -11.03 -7.56 2.96
N PHE A 187 -11.26 -8.60 3.76
CA PHE A 187 -10.59 -8.83 5.02
C PHE A 187 -9.39 -9.75 4.82
N GLU A 188 -8.29 -9.45 5.50
CA GLU A 188 -7.11 -10.29 5.57
C GLU A 188 -6.85 -10.68 7.03
N PHE A 189 -6.69 -11.97 7.27
CA PHE A 189 -6.36 -12.50 8.59
C PHE A 189 -5.64 -13.83 8.46
N VAL A 190 -5.11 -14.32 9.58
CA VAL A 190 -4.49 -15.65 9.68
C VAL A 190 -5.35 -16.52 10.57
N LEU A 191 -5.59 -17.75 10.13
CA LEU A 191 -6.33 -18.76 10.84
C LEU A 191 -5.56 -20.09 10.72
N ASP A 192 -5.14 -20.68 11.83
CA ASP A 192 -4.30 -21.88 11.86
C ASP A 192 -3.09 -21.84 10.90
N ASP A 193 -2.32 -20.75 10.97
CA ASP A 193 -1.16 -20.44 10.11
C ASP A 193 -1.47 -20.20 8.61
N ASP A 194 -2.72 -20.36 8.19
CA ASP A 194 -3.15 -20.04 6.84
C ASP A 194 -3.60 -18.59 6.71
N LYS A 195 -3.04 -17.88 5.73
CA LYS A 195 -3.51 -16.54 5.37
C LYS A 195 -4.84 -16.65 4.62
N ILE A 196 -5.87 -15.97 5.12
CA ILE A 196 -7.21 -15.92 4.52
C ILE A 196 -7.45 -14.52 3.93
N LEU A 197 -8.00 -14.46 2.72
CA LEU A 197 -8.54 -13.25 2.12
C LEU A 197 -10.04 -13.40 1.89
N PHE A 198 -10.86 -12.74 2.70
CA PHE A 198 -12.32 -12.84 2.65
C PHE A 198 -12.94 -11.58 2.04
N THR A 199 -13.51 -11.68 0.85
CA THR A 199 -14.19 -10.58 0.15
C THR A 199 -15.70 -10.69 0.31
N THR A 200 -16.34 -9.61 0.76
CA THR A 200 -17.80 -9.54 0.97
C THR A 200 -18.34 -8.12 0.77
N ASN A 201 -19.59 -7.87 1.14
CA ASN A 201 -20.19 -6.55 1.21
C ASN A 201 -21.10 -6.39 2.44
N THR A 202 -21.49 -5.15 2.74
CA THR A 202 -22.26 -4.82 3.96
C THR A 202 -23.61 -5.54 3.99
N LYS A 203 -24.30 -5.60 2.84
CA LYS A 203 -25.61 -6.24 2.70
C LYS A 203 -25.53 -7.75 2.99
N THR A 204 -24.52 -8.42 2.43
CA THR A 204 -24.33 -9.88 2.59
C THR A 204 -24.08 -10.24 4.05
N ILE A 205 -23.26 -9.46 4.75
CA ILE A 205 -23.02 -9.66 6.18
C ILE A 205 -24.30 -9.45 7.00
N GLU A 206 -25.07 -8.41 6.69
CA GLU A 206 -26.36 -8.17 7.32
C GLU A 206 -27.36 -9.31 7.11
N ASP A 207 -27.57 -9.72 5.86
CA ASP A 207 -28.53 -10.77 5.48
C ASP A 207 -28.14 -12.11 6.11
N THR A 208 -26.84 -12.39 6.19
CA THR A 208 -26.31 -13.62 6.79
C THR A 208 -26.58 -13.67 8.30
N VAL A 209 -26.36 -12.56 9.02
CA VAL A 209 -26.56 -12.51 10.48
C VAL A 209 -28.03 -12.32 10.86
N ASN A 210 -28.84 -11.61 10.08
CA ASN A 210 -30.28 -11.48 10.36
C ASN A 210 -31.07 -12.76 10.01
N GLY A 211 -30.52 -13.63 9.16
CA GLY A 211 -31.13 -14.90 8.74
C GLY A 211 -30.85 -16.10 9.66
N THR A 212 -29.95 -15.97 10.65
CA THR A 212 -29.53 -17.05 11.55
C THR A 212 -29.31 -16.52 12.98
N ASP A 213 -29.55 -17.32 14.01
CA ASP A 213 -29.44 -16.90 15.43
C ASP A 213 -27.98 -16.73 15.93
N SER A 214 -26.99 -16.67 15.04
CA SER A 214 -25.58 -16.72 15.43
C SER A 214 -24.69 -16.35 14.23
N PHE A 215 -23.51 -15.81 14.50
CA PHE A 215 -22.42 -15.69 13.52
C PHE A 215 -22.02 -17.03 12.87
N SER A 216 -22.64 -18.14 13.27
CA SER A 216 -22.48 -19.51 12.78
C SER A 216 -22.36 -19.64 11.27
N ALA A 217 -23.12 -18.89 10.45
CA ALA A 217 -22.97 -19.00 9.00
C ALA A 217 -21.62 -18.47 8.48
N LEU A 218 -21.07 -17.42 9.10
CA LEU A 218 -19.73 -16.91 8.79
C LEU A 218 -18.64 -17.78 9.43
N GLU A 219 -18.88 -18.25 10.64
CA GLU A 219 -17.99 -19.19 11.34
C GLU A 219 -17.82 -20.48 10.53
N GLU A 220 -18.92 -21.12 10.09
CA GLU A 220 -18.88 -22.30 9.23
C GLU A 220 -18.07 -22.03 7.94
N LEU A 221 -18.23 -20.85 7.33
CA LEU A 221 -17.44 -20.45 6.16
C LEU A 221 -15.93 -20.42 6.43
N PHE A 222 -15.53 -19.97 7.62
CA PHE A 222 -14.13 -19.89 8.01
C PHE A 222 -13.57 -21.24 8.51
N GLU A 223 -14.35 -22.04 9.24
CA GLU A 223 -13.99 -23.43 9.60
C GLU A 223 -13.80 -24.30 8.34
N MET A 224 -14.62 -24.09 7.31
CA MET A 224 -14.43 -24.74 6.01
C MET A 224 -13.12 -24.32 5.33
N ALA A 225 -12.67 -23.09 5.55
CA ALA A 225 -11.38 -22.60 5.04
C ALA A 225 -10.20 -23.33 5.72
N GLU A 226 -10.30 -23.64 7.01
CA GLU A 226 -9.30 -24.41 7.76
C GLU A 226 -9.17 -25.84 7.22
N THR A 227 -10.30 -26.52 7.00
CA THR A 227 -10.32 -27.97 6.74
C THR A 227 -9.98 -28.38 5.30
N SER A 228 -9.86 -27.45 4.35
CA SER A 228 -9.42 -27.69 2.96
C SER A 228 -10.21 -28.78 2.21
N VAL A 229 -11.49 -28.97 2.52
CA VAL A 229 -12.35 -29.91 1.79
C VAL A 229 -12.93 -29.19 0.57
N ASN A 230 -12.40 -29.54 -0.61
CA ASN A 230 -12.87 -29.17 -1.96
C ASN A 230 -14.32 -28.64 -2.05
N PHE A 231 -14.48 -27.32 -2.07
CA PHE A 231 -15.63 -26.67 -2.68
C PHE A 231 -15.15 -25.86 -3.90
N ASN A 232 -15.54 -26.33 -5.08
CA ASN A 232 -15.10 -25.81 -6.38
C ASN A 232 -15.54 -24.36 -6.70
N ASN A 233 -16.21 -23.63 -5.80
CA ASN A 233 -16.82 -22.33 -6.13
C ASN A 233 -16.60 -21.19 -5.11
N LEU A 234 -15.85 -21.39 -4.02
CA LEU A 234 -15.61 -20.32 -3.03
C LEU A 234 -14.14 -19.99 -2.82
N PHE A 235 -13.26 -20.96 -3.05
CA PHE A 235 -11.83 -20.82 -2.80
C PHE A 235 -11.04 -20.83 -4.10
N TYR A 236 -10.28 -19.77 -4.35
CA TYR A 236 -9.20 -19.80 -5.34
C TYR A 236 -7.87 -19.56 -4.62
N LYS A 237 -6.82 -20.32 -4.99
CA LYS A 237 -5.47 -20.04 -4.53
C LYS A 237 -4.91 -18.95 -5.45
N ASP A 238 -4.54 -17.81 -4.87
CA ASP A 238 -3.86 -16.77 -5.64
C ASP A 238 -2.56 -17.35 -6.21
N PRO A 239 -2.33 -17.38 -7.54
CA PRO A 239 -1.12 -17.98 -8.10
C PRO A 239 0.17 -17.33 -7.60
N ASP A 240 0.09 -16.09 -7.11
CA ASP A 240 1.23 -15.31 -6.61
C ASP A 240 1.25 -15.19 -5.07
N SER A 241 0.34 -15.87 -4.37
CA SER A 241 0.21 -15.81 -2.90
C SER A 241 -0.29 -17.13 -2.30
N ASP A 242 0.32 -17.59 -1.20
CA ASP A 242 -0.16 -18.78 -0.46
C ASP A 242 -1.49 -18.57 0.29
N ALA A 243 -2.14 -17.41 0.12
CA ALA A 243 -3.41 -17.13 0.76
C ALA A 243 -4.59 -17.90 0.14
N LYS A 244 -5.50 -18.34 1.02
CA LYS A 244 -6.82 -18.89 0.65
C LYS A 244 -7.79 -17.72 0.43
N VAL A 245 -8.32 -17.58 -0.78
CA VAL A 245 -9.25 -16.48 -1.12
C VAL A 245 -10.69 -16.96 -1.06
N ILE A 246 -11.54 -16.33 -0.25
CA ILE A 246 -12.98 -16.55 -0.16
C ILE A 246 -13.70 -15.33 -0.73
N THR A 247 -14.66 -15.53 -1.64
CA THR A 247 -15.58 -14.46 -2.07
C THR A 247 -17.01 -14.85 -1.72
N TYR A 248 -17.67 -14.04 -0.91
CA TYR A 248 -19.01 -14.28 -0.42
C TYR A 248 -19.84 -13.01 -0.49
N ILE A 249 -20.57 -12.86 -1.60
CA ILE A 249 -21.44 -11.72 -1.90
C ILE A 249 -22.78 -12.26 -2.39
N HIS A 250 -23.88 -11.83 -1.79
CA HIS A 250 -25.25 -12.09 -2.26
C HIS A 250 -25.68 -10.97 -3.23
N ASP A 251 -26.29 -11.37 -4.35
CA ASP A 251 -26.91 -10.44 -5.32
C ASP A 251 -28.16 -9.75 -4.73
#